data_AF-A0AAN8J549-F1
#
_entry.id   AF-A0AAN8J549-F1
#
_cell.length_a   1.000
_cell.length_b   1.000
_cell.length_c   1.000
_cell.angle_alpha   90.00
_cell.angle_beta   90.00
_cell.angle_gamma   90.00
#
_symmetry.space_group_name_H-M   'P 1'
#
loop_
_entity.id
_entity.type
_entity.pdbx_description
1 polymer ?
#
loop_
_entity_poly.entity_id
_entity_poly.type
_entity_poly.pdbx_seq_one_letter_code
_entity_poly.pdbx_strand_id
1 'polypeptide(L)'
;MGHASNGYLTCEKKKRSEIISYRSNRFNNLFLGAVSIVVHRNDIIDFITNYTENPNLKLQSVLADVKCDVLYNQVLALAIICNRVTSPYWDLVNSEEHYLDLYKFFQPLHRKLKLWETDSSELLETDMQPVFSKYPHNKNDCLLLDIGKHSENMKPEVSIICGCLSEIMEKQLEDFLFNGKYSQEASEMLKQETKHCKLTNIPAENLFGDLDFSMQTKCNTASPLVNHNAEKK
;
A
#
# COMPACT_ATOMS: atom_id res chain seq x y z
N MET A 1 17.92 -6.87 13.56
CA MET A 1 17.03 -6.50 12.44
C MET A 1 17.88 -6.43 11.20
N GLY A 2 17.75 -7.40 10.29
CA GLY A 2 18.53 -7.42 9.06
C GLY A 2 17.95 -6.41 8.08
N HIS A 3 18.74 -5.42 7.66
CA HIS A 3 18.41 -4.58 6.54
C HIS A 3 18.23 -5.47 5.31
N ALA A 4 16.98 -5.60 4.83
CA ALA A 4 16.76 -6.11 3.50
C ALA A 4 17.33 -5.08 2.53
N SER A 5 18.47 -5.40 1.93
CA SER A 5 19.11 -4.56 0.92
C SER A 5 18.19 -4.47 -0.29
N ASN A 6 17.57 -3.30 -0.50
CA ASN A 6 16.89 -3.00 -1.76
C ASN A 6 17.95 -2.99 -2.87
N GLY A 7 17.94 -4.02 -3.71
CA GLY A 7 18.75 -4.06 -4.93
C GLY A 7 18.06 -3.27 -6.03
N TYR A 8 18.82 -2.48 -6.78
CA TYR A 8 18.31 -1.75 -7.94
C TYR A 8 18.98 -2.30 -9.19
N LEU A 9 18.19 -2.61 -10.21
CA LEU A 9 18.70 -2.80 -11.56
C LEU A 9 18.61 -1.46 -12.27
N THR A 10 19.74 -0.87 -12.62
CA THR A 10 19.78 0.33 -13.46
C THR A 10 19.53 -0.11 -14.90
N CYS A 11 18.34 0.18 -15.42
CA CYS A 11 18.04 -0.04 -16.83
C CYS A 11 18.57 1.15 -17.66
N GLU A 12 19.05 0.90 -18.88
CA GLU A 12 19.72 1.88 -19.77
C GLU A 12 18.95 3.19 -20.01
N LYS A 13 17.64 3.22 -19.69
CA LYS A 13 16.74 4.37 -19.84
C LYS A 13 16.66 5.31 -18.62
N LYS A 14 17.59 5.27 -17.66
CA LYS A 14 17.55 6.03 -16.38
C LYS A 14 16.30 5.77 -15.51
N LYS A 15 15.50 4.74 -15.82
CA LYS A 15 14.39 4.30 -14.98
C LYS A 15 14.93 3.40 -13.86
N ARG A 16 14.60 3.75 -12.62
CA ARG A 16 14.94 2.93 -11.44
C ARG A 16 13.93 1.81 -11.33
N SER A 17 14.39 0.56 -11.43
CA SER A 17 13.58 -0.62 -11.10
C SER A 17 13.92 -1.06 -9.68
N GLU A 18 12.95 -0.99 -8.79
CA GLU A 18 13.10 -1.40 -7.39
C GLU A 18 12.55 -2.81 -7.20
N ILE A 19 13.41 -3.75 -6.79
CA ILE A 19 12.94 -5.07 -6.38
C ILE A 19 12.59 -4.99 -4.90
N ILE A 20 11.29 -4.96 -4.62
CA ILE A 20 10.79 -4.84 -3.25
C ILE A 20 11.03 -6.17 -2.52
N SER A 21 11.67 -6.11 -1.35
CA SER A 21 11.82 -7.27 -0.49
C SER A 21 10.45 -7.73 0.02
N TYR A 22 10.07 -8.98 -0.28
CA TYR A 22 8.79 -9.57 0.08
C TYR A 22 8.57 -9.74 1.60
N ARG A 23 9.63 -9.75 2.41
CA ARG A 23 9.52 -10.02 3.86
C ARG A 23 9.01 -8.80 4.63
N SER A 24 7.94 -9.01 5.39
CA SER A 24 7.40 -8.12 6.43
C SER A 24 6.61 -6.88 6.00
N ASN A 25 6.33 -6.67 4.70
CA ASN A 25 5.53 -5.51 4.24
C ASN A 25 4.49 -5.89 3.16
N ARG A 26 3.69 -6.92 3.41
CA ARG A 26 2.79 -7.49 2.38
C ARG A 26 1.66 -6.56 1.96
N PHE A 27 1.19 -5.67 2.84
CA PHE A 27 0.16 -4.69 2.48
C PHE A 27 0.67 -3.68 1.48
N ASN A 28 1.86 -3.12 1.73
CA ASN A 28 2.43 -2.15 0.79
C ASN A 28 2.89 -2.82 -0.50
N ASN A 29 3.22 -4.12 -0.51
CA ASN A 29 3.60 -4.83 -1.74
C ASN A 29 2.54 -4.76 -2.83
N LEU A 30 1.23 -4.79 -2.48
CA LEU A 30 0.16 -4.64 -3.47
C LEU A 30 0.24 -3.27 -4.15
N PHE A 31 0.34 -2.21 -3.34
CA PHE A 31 0.38 -0.82 -3.80
C PHE A 31 1.68 -0.49 -4.55
N LEU A 32 2.83 -0.89 -4.01
CA LEU A 32 4.13 -0.70 -4.63
C LEU A 32 4.30 -1.53 -5.91
N GLY A 33 3.71 -2.73 -5.94
CA GLY A 33 3.61 -3.57 -7.14
C GLY A 33 2.81 -2.89 -8.24
N ALA A 34 1.68 -2.27 -7.89
CA ALA A 34 0.88 -1.49 -8.83
C ALA A 34 1.65 -0.30 -9.42
N VAL A 35 2.36 0.47 -8.59
CA VAL A 35 3.25 1.55 -9.05
C VAL A 35 4.30 1.02 -10.03
N SER A 36 4.91 -0.13 -9.72
CA SER A 36 5.93 -0.74 -10.56
C SER A 36 5.37 -1.17 -11.93
N ILE A 37 4.16 -1.75 -11.96
CA ILE A 37 3.48 -2.12 -13.21
C ILE A 37 3.17 -0.88 -14.05
N VAL A 38 2.67 0.20 -13.45
CA VAL A 38 2.40 1.46 -14.18
C VAL A 38 3.67 2.02 -14.81
N VAL A 39 4.74 2.17 -14.02
CA VAL A 39 6.03 2.73 -14.49
C VAL A 39 6.66 1.89 -15.61
N HIS A 40 6.52 0.57 -15.52
CA HIS A 40 7.14 -0.38 -16.44
C HIS A 40 6.18 -0.95 -17.48
N ARG A 41 4.91 -0.50 -17.59
CA ARG A 41 3.94 -1.07 -18.53
C ARG A 41 4.49 -1.19 -19.94
N ASN A 42 5.03 -0.09 -20.46
CA ASN A 42 5.60 -0.07 -21.82
C ASN A 42 6.87 -0.91 -21.94
N ASP A 43 7.68 -0.98 -20.88
CA ASP A 43 8.88 -1.79 -20.86
C ASP A 43 8.53 -3.31 -20.84
N ILE A 44 7.47 -3.70 -20.12
CA ILE A 44 6.94 -5.07 -20.10
C ILE A 44 6.39 -5.45 -21.48
N ILE A 45 5.58 -4.57 -22.10
CA ILE A 45 5.03 -4.79 -23.44
C ILE A 45 6.16 -4.96 -24.46
N ASP A 46 7.15 -4.06 -24.45
CA ASP A 46 8.30 -4.06 -25.34
C ASP A 46 9.14 -5.34 -25.14
N PHE A 47 9.47 -5.68 -23.90
CA PHE A 47 10.26 -6.87 -23.57
C PHE A 47 9.60 -8.17 -24.07
N ILE A 48 8.31 -8.37 -23.80
CA ILE A 48 7.62 -9.60 -24.20
C ILE A 48 7.38 -9.63 -25.72
N THR A 49 7.09 -8.49 -26.35
CA THR A 49 6.76 -8.44 -27.79
C THR A 49 8.02 -8.53 -28.66
N ASN A 50 9.10 -7.86 -28.28
CA ASN A 50 10.26 -7.63 -29.15
C ASN A 50 11.52 -8.39 -28.73
N TYR A 51 11.65 -8.78 -27.47
CA TYR A 51 12.89 -9.38 -26.93
C TYR A 51 12.72 -10.81 -26.41
N THR A 52 11.50 -11.36 -26.43
CA THR A 52 11.22 -12.72 -26.00
C THR A 52 10.90 -13.59 -27.21
N GLU A 53 11.83 -14.48 -27.59
CA GLU A 53 11.56 -15.51 -28.59
C GLU A 53 10.65 -16.59 -27.98
N ASN A 54 9.51 -16.86 -28.62
CA ASN A 54 8.54 -17.88 -28.20
C ASN A 54 8.05 -17.73 -26.74
N PRO A 55 7.34 -16.64 -26.38
CA PRO A 55 6.84 -16.44 -25.03
C PRO A 55 5.90 -17.59 -24.64
N ASN A 56 6.16 -18.19 -23.47
CA ASN A 56 5.28 -19.22 -22.92
C ASN A 56 3.91 -18.63 -22.53
N LEU A 57 2.94 -19.50 -22.23
CA LEU A 57 1.58 -19.09 -21.88
C LEU A 57 1.50 -18.08 -20.72
N LYS A 58 2.44 -18.13 -19.76
CA LYS A 58 2.46 -17.17 -18.65
C LYS A 58 2.83 -15.77 -19.13
N LEU A 59 3.86 -15.66 -19.98
CA LEU A 59 4.27 -14.38 -20.56
C LEU A 59 3.21 -13.83 -21.52
N GLN A 60 2.52 -14.70 -22.27
CA GLN A 60 1.38 -14.31 -23.09
C GLN A 60 0.22 -13.77 -22.26
N SER A 61 -0.09 -14.41 -21.12
CA SER A 61 -1.10 -13.93 -20.17
C SER A 61 -0.73 -12.56 -19.61
N VAL A 62 0.52 -12.40 -19.13
CA VAL A 62 1.01 -11.11 -18.63
C VAL A 62 0.89 -10.03 -19.70
N LEU A 63 1.27 -10.33 -20.95
CA LEU A 63 1.14 -9.39 -22.07
C LEU A 63 -0.32 -8.99 -22.35
N ALA A 64 -1.24 -9.95 -22.27
CA ALA A 64 -2.67 -9.69 -22.43
C ALA A 64 -3.20 -8.78 -21.30
N ASP A 65 -2.81 -9.06 -20.06
CA ASP A 65 -3.25 -8.30 -18.89
C ASP A 65 -2.74 -6.85 -18.92
N VAL A 66 -1.45 -6.64 -19.21
CA VAL A 66 -0.89 -5.27 -19.27
C VAL A 66 -1.42 -4.46 -20.45
N LYS A 67 -1.91 -5.11 -21.52
CA LYS A 67 -2.57 -4.45 -22.66
C LYS A 67 -4.06 -4.21 -22.43
N CYS A 68 -4.66 -4.79 -21.40
CA CYS A 68 -6.06 -4.58 -21.06
C CYS A 68 -6.23 -3.26 -20.31
N ASP A 69 -6.88 -2.27 -20.95
CA ASP A 69 -7.04 -0.94 -20.35
C ASP A 69 -7.93 -0.94 -19.10
N VAL A 70 -8.90 -1.87 -19.00
CA VAL A 70 -9.74 -2.01 -17.80
C VAL A 70 -8.90 -2.43 -16.60
N LEU A 71 -8.07 -3.47 -16.76
CA LEU A 71 -7.15 -3.90 -15.70
C LEU A 71 -6.11 -2.82 -15.42
N TYR A 72 -5.64 -2.12 -16.45
CA TYR A 72 -4.70 -1.03 -16.28
C TYR A 72 -5.25 0.10 -15.41
N ASN A 73 -6.49 0.54 -15.65
CA ASN A 73 -7.14 1.58 -14.85
C ASN A 73 -7.25 1.17 -13.37
N GLN A 74 -7.56 -0.11 -13.09
CA GLN A 74 -7.62 -0.63 -11.72
C GLN A 74 -6.24 -0.63 -11.04
N VAL A 75 -5.20 -1.04 -11.77
CA VAL A 75 -3.82 -1.00 -11.28
C VAL A 75 -3.37 0.44 -11.05
N LEU A 76 -3.74 1.36 -11.95
CA LEU A 76 -3.43 2.78 -11.83
C LEU A 76 -4.13 3.40 -10.61
N ALA A 77 -5.39 3.04 -10.32
CA ALA A 77 -6.08 3.44 -9.10
C ALA A 77 -5.31 3.03 -7.83
N LEU A 78 -4.82 1.77 -7.76
CA LEU A 78 -3.96 1.32 -6.66
C LEU A 78 -2.65 2.10 -6.59
N ALA A 79 -2.01 2.39 -7.73
CA ALA A 79 -0.78 3.16 -7.77
C ALA A 79 -0.97 4.60 -7.27
N ILE A 80 -2.13 5.21 -7.55
CA ILE A 80 -2.49 6.54 -7.05
C ILE A 80 -2.67 6.52 -5.53
N ILE A 81 -3.41 5.54 -5.01
CA ILE A 81 -3.58 5.35 -3.55
C ILE A 81 -2.22 5.11 -2.89
N CYS A 82 -1.33 4.33 -3.54
CA CYS A 82 0.05 4.14 -3.09
C CYS A 82 0.74 5.49 -2.91
N ASN A 83 0.69 6.30 -3.95
CA ASN A 83 1.42 7.53 -4.05
C ASN A 83 0.92 8.60 -3.06
N ARG A 84 -0.39 8.77 -3.00
CA ARG A 84 -1.05 9.88 -2.30
C ARG A 84 -1.40 9.58 -0.85
N VAL A 85 -1.56 8.29 -0.50
CA VAL A 85 -2.04 7.88 0.82
C VAL A 85 -1.08 6.93 1.53
N THR A 86 -0.83 5.74 0.98
CA THR A 86 -0.15 4.70 1.76
C THR A 86 1.35 4.93 1.90
N SER A 87 2.04 5.47 0.89
CA SER A 87 3.46 5.80 1.02
C SER A 87 3.69 6.96 2.01
N PRO A 88 2.97 8.09 1.93
CA PRO A 88 3.03 9.12 2.96
C PRO A 88 2.70 8.63 4.36
N TYR A 89 1.73 7.73 4.49
CA TYR A 89 1.42 7.06 5.77
C TYR A 89 2.60 6.22 6.26
N TRP A 90 3.28 5.53 5.35
CA TRP A 90 4.45 4.74 5.68
C TRP A 90 5.62 5.61 6.14
N ASP A 91 5.82 6.77 5.54
CA ASP A 91 6.81 7.74 5.97
C ASP A 91 6.49 8.29 7.37
N LEU A 92 5.21 8.54 7.66
CA LEU A 92 4.75 8.90 9.01
C LEU A 92 5.03 7.79 10.03
N VAL A 93 4.72 6.53 9.73
CA VAL A 93 4.95 5.41 10.66
C VAL A 93 6.45 5.19 10.94
N ASN A 94 7.33 5.50 9.98
CA ASN A 94 8.78 5.39 10.14
C ASN A 94 9.45 6.67 10.67
N SER A 95 8.67 7.70 10.97
CA SER A 95 9.18 8.98 11.46
C SER A 95 9.47 8.97 12.96
N GLU A 96 10.02 10.09 13.44
CA GLU A 96 10.23 10.37 14.87
C GLU A 96 9.04 11.12 15.51
N GLU A 97 7.86 11.10 14.88
CA GLU A 97 6.66 11.69 15.49
C GLU A 97 6.32 11.02 16.81
N HIS A 98 5.73 11.80 17.71
CA HIS A 98 5.27 11.27 18.98
C HIS A 98 3.98 10.47 18.79
N TYR A 99 3.88 9.29 19.43
CA TYR A 99 2.73 8.39 19.31
C TYR A 99 1.38 9.09 19.57
N LEU A 100 1.31 9.89 20.64
CA LEU A 100 0.10 10.64 20.99
C LEU A 100 -0.18 11.86 20.09
N ASP A 101 0.73 12.24 19.21
CA ASP A 101 0.52 13.32 18.24
C ASP A 101 -0.02 12.79 16.89
N LEU A 102 -0.20 11.47 16.74
CA LEU A 102 -0.70 10.84 15.51
C LEU A 102 -2.12 11.30 15.11
N TYR A 103 -2.95 11.74 16.05
CA TYR A 103 -4.28 12.28 15.75
C TYR A 103 -4.23 13.47 14.78
N LYS A 104 -3.14 14.25 14.83
CA LYS A 104 -2.90 15.41 13.93
C LYS A 104 -2.80 14.98 12.47
N PHE A 105 -2.44 13.74 12.20
CA PHE A 105 -2.33 13.16 10.86
C PHE A 105 -3.56 12.32 10.50
N PHE A 106 -4.04 11.48 11.42
CA PHE A 106 -5.14 10.57 11.13
C PHE A 106 -6.48 11.26 10.96
N GLN A 107 -6.76 12.33 11.70
CA GLN A 107 -8.04 13.04 11.55
C GLN A 107 -8.17 13.74 10.18
N PRO A 108 -7.18 14.51 9.69
CA PRO A 108 -7.22 15.05 8.34
C PRO A 108 -7.31 13.96 7.26
N LEU A 109 -6.54 12.87 7.39
CA LEU A 109 -6.59 11.77 6.42
C LEU A 109 -7.97 11.11 6.39
N HIS A 110 -8.53 10.76 7.56
CA HIS A 110 -9.86 10.14 7.65
C HIS A 110 -10.94 11.03 7.02
N ARG A 111 -10.92 12.33 7.31
CA ARG A 111 -11.82 13.31 6.68
C ARG A 111 -11.68 13.33 5.16
N LYS A 112 -10.44 13.33 4.64
CA LYS A 112 -10.18 13.31 3.21
C LYS A 112 -10.65 12.01 2.55
N LEU A 113 -10.42 10.86 3.18
CA LEU A 113 -10.89 9.57 2.67
C LEU A 113 -12.42 9.51 2.59
N LYS A 114 -13.13 10.02 3.61
CA LYS A 114 -14.60 10.14 3.56
C LYS A 114 -15.08 11.07 2.45
N LEU A 115 -14.37 12.16 2.20
CA LEU A 115 -14.67 13.03 1.06
C LEU A 115 -14.47 12.28 -0.26
N TRP A 116 -13.32 11.63 -0.44
CA TRP A 116 -12.97 10.93 -1.69
C TRP A 116 -13.77 9.65 -1.96
N GLU A 117 -14.32 9.03 -0.92
CA GLU A 117 -15.32 7.97 -1.04
C GLU A 117 -16.54 8.45 -1.84
N THR A 118 -16.92 9.72 -1.69
CA THR A 118 -18.04 10.31 -2.43
C THR A 118 -17.63 11.03 -3.70
N ASP A 119 -16.49 11.72 -3.68
CA ASP A 119 -15.91 12.40 -4.84
C ASP A 119 -14.38 12.37 -4.80
N SER A 120 -13.79 11.45 -5.59
CA SER A 120 -12.35 11.28 -5.70
C SER A 120 -11.68 12.24 -6.69
N SER A 121 -12.40 13.23 -7.25
CA SER A 121 -11.86 14.13 -8.28
C SER A 121 -10.60 14.87 -7.81
N GLU A 122 -10.60 15.42 -6.58
CA GLU A 122 -9.42 16.09 -6.00
C GLU A 122 -8.20 15.16 -5.93
N LEU A 123 -8.41 13.89 -5.54
CA LEU A 123 -7.32 12.92 -5.41
C LEU A 123 -6.65 12.58 -6.76
N LEU A 124 -7.41 12.76 -7.84
CA LEU A 124 -6.98 12.53 -9.22
C LEU A 124 -6.41 13.77 -9.89
N GLU A 125 -6.31 14.90 -9.19
CA GLU A 125 -5.63 16.08 -9.70
C GLU A 125 -4.10 15.86 -9.72
N THR A 126 -3.45 16.27 -10.80
CA THR A 126 -2.00 16.14 -10.93
C THR A 126 -1.24 16.95 -9.88
N ASP A 127 -1.77 18.12 -9.51
CA ASP A 127 -1.20 19.11 -8.60
C ASP A 127 -1.82 19.06 -7.18
N MET A 128 -2.51 17.97 -6.87
CA MET A 128 -3.09 17.70 -5.55
C MET A 128 -2.06 17.88 -4.42
N GLN A 129 -2.46 18.62 -3.39
CA GLN A 129 -1.61 18.89 -2.23
C GLN A 129 -1.49 17.67 -1.32
N PRO A 130 -0.28 17.33 -0.81
CA PRO A 130 -0.12 16.18 0.07
C PRO A 130 -1.07 16.20 1.27
N VAL A 131 -1.63 15.04 1.62
CA VAL A 131 -2.46 14.89 2.83
C VAL A 131 -1.67 15.21 4.09
N PHE A 132 -0.40 14.80 4.11
CA PHE A 132 0.55 15.11 5.17
C PHE A 132 1.54 16.13 4.65
N SER A 133 1.43 17.38 5.10
CA SER A 133 2.36 18.45 4.68
C SER A 133 3.82 18.12 4.97
N LYS A 134 4.09 17.40 6.06
CA LYS A 134 5.44 16.95 6.46
C LYS A 134 5.94 15.73 5.66
N TYR A 135 5.04 14.95 5.08
CA TYR A 135 5.34 13.72 4.35
C TYR A 135 4.75 13.81 2.93
N PRO A 136 5.40 14.54 2.01
CA PRO A 136 4.87 14.75 0.67
C PRO A 136 4.85 13.45 -0.15
N HIS A 137 3.89 13.33 -1.07
CA HIS A 137 3.84 12.21 -2.01
C HIS A 137 5.06 12.24 -2.96
N ASN A 138 5.51 11.07 -3.40
CA ASN A 138 6.61 10.96 -4.35
C ASN A 138 6.15 11.45 -5.73
N LYS A 139 6.81 12.44 -6.33
CA LYS A 139 6.45 12.90 -7.68
C LYS A 139 7.05 11.97 -8.72
N ASN A 140 6.33 10.89 -9.03
CA ASN A 140 6.68 10.03 -10.15
C ASN A 140 6.03 10.56 -11.43
N ASP A 141 6.83 11.17 -12.30
CA ASP A 141 6.35 11.82 -13.53
C ASP A 141 5.54 10.87 -14.44
N CYS A 142 5.89 9.58 -14.46
CA CYS A 142 5.13 8.59 -15.24
C CYS A 142 3.71 8.41 -14.70
N LEU A 143 3.56 8.37 -13.37
CA LEU A 143 2.27 8.24 -12.71
C LEU A 143 1.40 9.49 -12.94
N LEU A 144 1.99 10.69 -12.84
CA LEU A 144 1.29 11.96 -13.06
C LEU A 144 0.75 12.09 -14.50
N LEU A 145 1.54 11.66 -15.49
CA LEU A 145 1.12 11.66 -16.90
C LEU A 145 -0.07 10.73 -17.16
N ASP A 146 -0.12 9.58 -16.50
CA ASP A 146 -1.19 8.61 -16.69
C ASP A 146 -2.46 8.97 -15.92
N ILE A 147 -2.34 9.60 -14.74
CA ILE A 147 -3.47 10.18 -14.02
C ILE A 147 -4.26 11.12 -14.93
N GLY A 148 -3.59 12.07 -15.60
CA GLY A 148 -4.26 13.07 -16.44
C GLY A 148 -5.00 12.48 -17.65
N LYS A 149 -4.64 11.27 -18.11
CA LYS A 149 -5.28 10.60 -19.25
C LYS A 149 -6.46 9.72 -18.85
N HIS A 150 -6.40 9.15 -17.64
CA HIS A 150 -7.30 8.08 -17.21
C HIS A 150 -8.25 8.49 -16.07
N SER A 151 -8.15 9.71 -15.56
CA SER A 151 -8.83 10.17 -14.33
C SER A 151 -10.31 9.80 -14.25
N GLU A 152 -11.12 10.14 -15.26
CA GLU A 152 -12.56 9.88 -15.25
C GLU A 152 -12.90 8.38 -15.13
N ASN A 153 -12.11 7.50 -15.74
CA ASN A 153 -12.35 6.07 -15.73
C ASN A 153 -11.93 5.38 -14.43
N MET A 154 -11.21 6.08 -13.55
CA MET A 154 -10.71 5.53 -12.28
C MET A 154 -11.47 6.04 -11.06
N LYS A 155 -12.30 7.08 -11.21
CA LYS A 155 -13.05 7.68 -10.10
C LYS A 155 -13.81 6.63 -9.27
N PRO A 156 -14.58 5.69 -9.86
CA PRO A 156 -15.31 4.70 -9.09
C PRO A 156 -14.39 3.81 -8.24
N GLU A 157 -13.31 3.28 -8.84
CA GLU A 157 -12.36 2.39 -8.16
C GLU A 157 -11.63 3.10 -7.02
N VAL A 158 -11.17 4.33 -7.27
CA VAL A 158 -10.48 5.14 -6.25
C VAL A 158 -11.43 5.48 -5.10
N SER A 159 -12.68 5.83 -5.40
CA SER A 159 -13.68 6.11 -4.37
C SER A 159 -13.99 4.87 -3.51
N ILE A 160 -14.13 3.69 -4.11
CA ILE A 160 -14.31 2.43 -3.37
C ILE A 160 -13.12 2.17 -2.44
N ILE A 161 -11.89 2.31 -2.93
CA ILE A 161 -10.70 2.09 -2.11
C ILE A 161 -10.64 3.10 -0.95
N CYS A 162 -10.97 4.37 -1.20
CA CYS A 162 -11.05 5.40 -0.15
C CYS A 162 -12.08 5.04 0.94
N GLY A 163 -13.26 4.55 0.53
CA GLY A 163 -14.29 4.06 1.45
C GLY A 163 -13.78 2.93 2.33
N CYS A 164 -13.18 1.89 1.73
CA CYS A 164 -12.58 0.77 2.46
C CYS A 164 -11.48 1.22 3.44
N LEU A 165 -10.59 2.13 3.03
CA LEU A 165 -9.56 2.67 3.90
C LEU A 165 -10.17 3.46 5.07
N SER A 166 -11.22 4.24 4.83
CA SER A 166 -11.91 5.00 5.87
C SER A 166 -12.50 4.08 6.94
N GLU A 167 -13.16 2.98 6.53
CA GLU A 167 -13.72 1.99 7.45
C GLU A 167 -12.64 1.27 8.26
N ILE A 168 -11.49 0.97 7.64
CA ILE A 168 -10.35 0.36 8.34
C ILE A 168 -9.80 1.32 9.39
N MET A 169 -9.66 2.61 9.06
CA MET A 169 -9.23 3.62 10.03
C MET A 169 -10.22 3.74 11.20
N GLU A 170 -11.52 3.72 10.93
CA GLU A 170 -12.55 3.75 11.98
C GLU A 170 -12.46 2.56 12.93
N LYS A 171 -12.07 1.38 12.43
CA LYS A 171 -11.93 0.17 13.26
C LYS A 171 -10.59 0.09 14.00
N GLN A 172 -9.51 0.54 13.38
CA GLN A 172 -8.15 0.32 13.89
C GLN A 172 -7.54 1.52 14.59
N LEU A 173 -8.01 2.74 14.27
CA LEU A 173 -7.45 4.00 14.74
C LEU A 173 -8.48 4.82 15.52
N GLU A 174 -9.58 4.21 16.00
CA GLU A 174 -10.68 4.88 16.69
C GLU A 174 -10.19 5.81 17.81
N ASP A 175 -9.17 5.38 18.56
CA ASP A 175 -8.59 6.15 19.65
C ASP A 175 -8.02 7.51 19.21
N PHE A 176 -7.57 7.64 17.95
CA PHE A 176 -7.00 8.87 17.41
C PHE A 176 -7.99 9.69 16.59
N LEU A 177 -9.12 9.09 16.18
CA LEU A 177 -10.16 9.79 15.43
C LEU A 177 -10.99 10.69 16.35
N PHE A 178 -11.91 11.47 15.77
CA PHE A 178 -12.74 12.39 16.55
C PHE A 178 -13.52 11.63 17.64
N ASN A 179 -13.56 12.16 18.86
CA ASN A 179 -14.08 11.52 20.09
C ASN A 179 -13.27 10.32 20.62
N GLY A 180 -12.16 9.95 19.98
CA GLY A 180 -11.25 8.93 20.47
C GLY A 180 -10.47 9.35 21.72
N LYS A 181 -9.90 8.38 22.44
CA LYS A 181 -9.15 8.57 23.68
C LYS A 181 -7.95 9.51 23.55
N TYR A 182 -7.26 9.46 22.41
CA TYR A 182 -6.08 10.24 22.05
C TYR A 182 -6.37 11.22 20.91
N SER A 183 -7.63 11.66 20.78
CA SER A 183 -8.09 12.54 19.71
C SER A 183 -7.67 14.01 19.84
N GLN A 184 -7.01 14.36 20.95
CA GLN A 184 -6.58 15.71 21.30
C GLN A 184 -5.17 15.68 21.89
N GLU A 185 -4.61 16.88 22.10
CA GLU A 185 -3.28 17.02 22.66
C GLU A 185 -3.21 16.40 24.06
N ALA A 186 -2.31 15.42 24.19
CA ALA A 186 -2.04 14.76 25.45
C ALA A 186 -1.31 15.68 26.43
N SER A 187 -1.52 15.46 27.73
CA SER A 187 -0.76 16.13 28.79
C SER A 187 0.73 15.79 28.69
N GLU A 188 1.58 16.71 29.14
CA GLU A 188 3.03 16.52 29.11
C GLU A 188 3.46 15.27 29.91
N MET A 189 2.79 15.01 31.05
CA MET A 189 3.02 13.82 31.86
C MET A 189 2.80 12.54 31.04
N LEU A 190 1.70 12.46 30.30
CA LEU A 190 1.37 11.29 29.49
C LEU A 190 2.32 11.17 28.28
N LYS A 191 2.75 12.29 27.68
CA LYS A 191 3.81 12.27 26.65
C LYS A 191 5.12 11.71 27.20
N GLN A 192 5.53 12.11 28.41
CA GLN A 192 6.73 11.57 29.04
C GLN A 192 6.63 10.07 29.35
N GLU A 193 5.45 9.59 29.77
CA GLU A 193 5.20 8.15 30.01
C GLU A 193 5.23 7.33 28.72
N THR A 194 4.80 7.92 27.59
CA THR A 194 4.67 7.25 26.30
C THR A 194 5.80 7.56 25.32
N LYS A 195 6.85 8.28 25.74
CA LYS A 195 7.97 8.71 24.87
C LYS A 195 8.73 7.58 24.16
N HIS A 196 8.61 6.35 24.67
CA HIS A 196 9.25 5.16 24.09
C HIS A 196 8.28 4.30 23.26
N CYS A 197 7.02 4.70 23.14
CA CYS A 197 6.05 4.04 22.28
C CYS A 197 6.45 4.24 20.81
N LYS A 198 6.64 3.14 20.09
CA LYS A 198 6.94 3.18 18.66
C LYS A 198 5.67 3.34 17.85
N LEU A 199 5.74 4.10 16.76
CA LEU A 199 4.63 4.27 15.83
C LEU A 199 4.28 2.96 15.10
N THR A 200 5.24 2.05 14.96
CA THR A 200 5.02 0.69 14.45
C THR A 200 4.10 -0.16 15.34
N ASN A 201 3.73 0.31 16.54
CA ASN A 201 2.80 -0.40 17.42
C ASN A 201 1.33 -0.29 16.98
N ILE A 202 1.04 0.47 15.92
CA ILE A 202 -0.31 0.60 15.37
C ILE A 202 -0.75 -0.76 14.78
N PRO A 203 -1.99 -1.22 15.07
CA PRO A 203 -2.42 -2.61 14.89
C PRO A 203 -2.43 -3.18 13.47
N ALA A 204 -2.17 -2.39 12.42
CA ALA A 204 -2.21 -2.89 11.05
C ALA A 204 -1.08 -3.86 10.69
N GLU A 205 0.14 -3.66 11.20
CA GLU A 205 1.28 -4.51 10.81
C GLU A 205 1.64 -5.59 11.81
N ASN A 206 1.63 -5.27 13.11
CA ASN A 206 2.04 -6.23 14.13
C ASN A 206 1.20 -7.50 14.11
N LEU A 207 -0.12 -7.38 13.92
CA LEU A 207 -1.02 -8.53 13.83
C LEU A 207 -0.65 -9.46 12.68
N PHE A 208 -0.20 -8.91 11.54
CA PHE A 208 0.19 -9.71 10.38
C PHE A 208 1.62 -10.23 10.47
N GLY A 209 2.54 -9.46 11.06
CA GLY A 209 3.88 -9.96 11.41
C GLY A 209 3.81 -11.14 12.38
N ASP A 210 2.94 -11.06 13.39
CA ASP A 210 2.71 -12.13 14.36
C ASP A 210 2.01 -13.34 13.74
N LEU A 211 1.02 -13.13 12.87
CA LEU A 211 0.36 -14.20 12.11
C LEU A 211 1.35 -14.90 11.16
N ASP A 212 2.19 -14.15 10.46
CA ASP A 212 3.20 -14.70 9.55
C ASP A 212 4.26 -15.50 10.30
N PHE A 213 4.78 -14.95 11.41
CA PHE A 213 5.69 -15.66 12.28
C PHE A 213 5.02 -16.94 12.80
N SER A 214 3.75 -16.87 13.21
CA SER A 214 2.98 -18.03 13.67
C SER A 214 2.80 -19.07 12.56
N MET A 215 2.49 -18.67 11.32
CA MET A 215 2.32 -19.58 10.18
C MET A 215 3.65 -20.24 9.77
N GLN A 216 4.75 -19.49 9.80
CA GLN A 216 6.08 -20.01 9.46
C GLN A 216 6.65 -20.92 10.55
N THR A 217 6.38 -20.62 11.82
CA THR A 217 6.85 -21.44 12.96
C THR A 217 5.95 -22.64 13.25
N LYS A 218 4.66 -22.58 12.87
CA LYS A 218 3.67 -23.65 13.09
C LYS A 218 3.20 -24.32 11.79
N CYS A 219 4.12 -24.57 10.87
CA CYS A 219 3.83 -25.21 9.57
C CYS A 219 3.20 -26.63 9.70
N ASN A 220 3.14 -27.21 10.90
CA ASN A 220 2.65 -28.59 11.12
C ASN A 220 1.29 -28.71 11.86
N THR A 221 0.59 -27.63 12.21
CA THR A 221 -0.71 -27.73 12.93
C THR A 221 -1.95 -27.57 12.05
N ALA A 222 -1.78 -27.29 10.75
CA ALA A 222 -2.89 -27.22 9.79
C ALA A 222 -2.81 -28.39 8.79
N SER A 223 -2.94 -29.60 9.30
CA SER A 223 -3.43 -30.74 8.52
C SER A 223 -4.28 -31.58 9.46
N PRO A 224 -5.62 -31.54 9.38
CA PRO A 224 -6.37 -32.73 9.72
C PRO A 224 -5.99 -33.75 8.66
N LEU A 225 -4.95 -34.54 8.97
CA LEU A 225 -4.72 -35.81 8.33
C LEU A 225 -6.07 -36.52 8.32
N VAL A 226 -6.58 -36.76 7.12
CA VAL A 226 -7.53 -37.81 6.84
C VAL A 226 -6.83 -39.12 7.26
N ASN A 227 -6.86 -39.43 8.55
CA ASN A 227 -6.70 -40.77 9.06
C ASN A 227 -8.03 -41.47 8.76
N HIS A 228 -8.23 -41.87 7.51
CA HIS A 228 -9.04 -43.05 7.26
C HIS A 228 -8.27 -44.21 7.89
N ASN A 229 -8.66 -44.53 9.11
CA ASN A 229 -8.28 -45.75 9.79
C ASN A 229 -8.47 -46.91 8.81
N ALA A 230 -7.33 -47.48 8.45
CA ALA A 230 -7.23 -48.90 8.19
C ALA A 230 -7.69 -49.64 9.45
N GLU A 231 -8.99 -49.88 9.56
CA GLU A 231 -9.52 -50.96 10.39
C GLU A 231 -10.02 -52.05 9.47
N LYS A 232 -9.11 -52.97 9.16
CA LYS A 232 -9.49 -54.35 8.90
C LYS A 232 -10.06 -54.92 10.19
N LYS A 233 -11.33 -55.31 10.17
CA LYS A 233 -11.78 -56.62 10.65
C LYS A 233 -13.04 -57.03 9.90
#